data_AF-A0A947UIB5-F1
#
_entry.id   AF-A0A947UIB5-F1
#
_cell.length_a   1.000
_cell.length_b   1.000
_cell.length_c   1.000
_cell.angle_alpha   90.00
_cell.angle_beta   90.00
_cell.angle_gamma   90.00
#
_symmetry.space_group_name_H-M   'P 1'
#
loop_
_entity.id
_entity.type
_entity.pdbx_description
1 polymer ?
#
loop_
_entity_poly.entity_id
_entity_poly.type
_entity_poly.pdbx_seq_one_letter_code
_entity_poly.pdbx_strand_id
1 'polypeptide(L)'
;MADSAAELFLLEAWVADNPGSRLFLKLAQAYKEAGRLDESAQVLQRGLVMHPAMVEARQLLAQVLGEKGDQEAALNQLMTAAAELCSHAGVFDGLASLWEAKGRQAEAQDARDLGQALAQGLRGHLKGHAPTEPPRGVPSMPSIQQAASSAPARPLEPPEPSAPQSGPSNLLKRLESMEQAARQRVRG
;
A
#
# COMPACT_ATOMS: atom_id res chain seq x y z
N MET A 1 -16.84 12.91 -12.99
CA MET A 1 -17.51 13.22 -11.71
C MET A 1 -18.41 12.09 -11.22
N ALA A 2 -19.22 11.44 -12.08
CA ALA A 2 -20.03 10.28 -11.66
C ALA A 2 -19.20 8.98 -11.50
N ASP A 3 -18.19 8.76 -12.34
CA ASP A 3 -17.31 7.58 -12.27
C ASP A 3 -16.50 7.52 -10.96
N SER A 4 -15.95 8.65 -10.53
CA SER A 4 -15.08 8.72 -9.33
C SER A 4 -15.82 8.40 -8.02
N ALA A 5 -17.11 8.72 -7.92
CA ALA A 5 -17.91 8.43 -6.73
C ALA A 5 -18.31 6.96 -6.64
N ALA A 6 -18.65 6.34 -7.79
CA ALA A 6 -18.95 4.92 -7.87
C ALA A 6 -17.70 4.08 -7.60
N GLU A 7 -16.56 4.49 -8.17
CA GLU A 7 -15.27 3.85 -7.92
C GLU A 7 -14.86 3.94 -6.44
N LEU A 8 -15.03 5.11 -5.81
CA LEU A 8 -14.75 5.29 -4.39
C LEU A 8 -15.59 4.34 -3.52
N PHE A 9 -16.90 4.25 -3.77
CA PHE A 9 -17.80 3.36 -3.04
C PHE A 9 -17.37 1.88 -3.16
N LEU A 10 -16.99 1.44 -4.36
CA LEU A 10 -16.51 0.09 -4.59
C LEU A 10 -15.18 -0.19 -3.87
N LEU A 11 -14.26 0.77 -3.89
CA LEU A 11 -12.99 0.67 -3.17
C LEU A 11 -13.20 0.62 -1.66
N GLU A 12 -14.10 1.43 -1.11
CA GLU A 12 -14.48 1.44 0.30
C GLU A 12 -15.00 0.06 0.74
N ALA A 13 -16.02 -0.46 0.05
CA ALA A 13 -16.62 -1.76 0.36
C ALA A 13 -15.58 -2.88 0.32
N TRP A 14 -14.73 -2.88 -0.70
CA TRP A 14 -13.76 -3.94 -0.89
C TRP A 14 -12.63 -3.90 0.15
N VAL A 15 -12.10 -2.72 0.49
CA VAL A 15 -11.07 -2.57 1.54
C VAL A 15 -11.64 -2.87 2.92
N ALA A 16 -12.92 -2.59 3.17
CA ALA A 16 -13.59 -2.98 4.40
C ALA A 16 -13.65 -4.51 4.56
N ASP A 17 -13.98 -5.23 3.48
CA ASP A 17 -14.00 -6.70 3.48
C ASP A 17 -12.58 -7.30 3.47
N ASN A 18 -11.59 -6.57 2.95
CA ASN A 18 -10.21 -7.04 2.77
C ASN A 18 -9.19 -6.03 3.30
N PRO A 19 -9.09 -5.85 4.64
CA PRO A 19 -8.25 -4.82 5.25
C PRO A 19 -6.74 -5.02 4.99
N GLY A 20 -6.33 -6.25 4.68
CA GLY A 20 -4.93 -6.60 4.37
C GLY A 20 -4.51 -6.30 2.95
N SER A 21 -5.34 -5.65 2.13
CA SER A 21 -5.02 -5.49 0.72
C SER A 21 -4.49 -4.13 0.33
N ARG A 22 -3.55 -4.15 -0.61
CA ARG A 22 -2.91 -2.99 -1.24
C ARG A 22 -3.87 -2.03 -1.96
N LEU A 23 -5.14 -2.40 -2.16
CA LEU A 23 -6.14 -1.45 -2.71
C LEU A 23 -6.45 -0.28 -1.78
N PHE A 24 -6.06 -0.34 -0.49
CA PHE A 24 -6.13 0.81 0.42
C PHE A 24 -5.41 2.05 -0.16
N LEU A 25 -4.34 1.85 -0.95
CA LEU A 25 -3.61 2.95 -1.57
C LEU A 25 -4.47 3.71 -2.58
N LYS A 26 -5.19 2.98 -3.44
CA LYS A 26 -6.08 3.59 -4.44
C LYS A 26 -7.26 4.28 -3.78
N LEU A 27 -7.82 3.67 -2.73
CA LEU A 27 -8.86 4.29 -1.93
C LEU A 27 -8.37 5.61 -1.32
N ALA A 28 -7.17 5.63 -0.76
CA ALA A 28 -6.58 6.84 -0.20
C ALA A 28 -6.31 7.93 -1.25
N GLN A 29 -5.87 7.56 -2.46
CA GLN A 29 -5.72 8.49 -3.59
C GLN A 29 -7.06 9.12 -3.97
N ALA A 30 -8.10 8.30 -4.11
CA ALA A 30 -9.44 8.77 -4.43
C ALA A 30 -9.99 9.71 -3.33
N TYR A 31 -9.76 9.40 -2.05
CA TYR A 31 -10.11 10.32 -0.95
C TYR A 31 -9.36 11.64 -1.01
N LYS A 32 -8.06 11.61 -1.30
CA LYS A 32 -7.25 12.82 -1.45
C LYS A 32 -7.76 13.69 -2.59
N GLU A 33 -8.03 13.10 -3.75
CA GLU A 33 -8.59 13.81 -4.91
C GLU A 33 -9.98 14.40 -4.62
N ALA A 34 -10.77 13.74 -3.78
CA ALA A 34 -12.05 14.24 -3.30
C ALA A 34 -11.93 15.32 -2.19
N GLY A 35 -10.72 15.71 -1.78
CA GLY A 35 -10.47 16.65 -0.68
C GLY A 35 -10.73 16.08 0.71
N ARG A 36 -11.00 14.79 0.82
CA ARG A 36 -11.29 14.04 2.06
C ARG A 36 -9.98 13.59 2.71
N LEU A 37 -9.17 14.57 3.12
CA LEU A 37 -7.79 14.35 3.60
C LEU A 37 -7.73 13.55 4.91
N ASP A 38 -8.73 13.71 5.78
CA ASP A 38 -8.83 12.94 7.04
C ASP A 38 -9.03 11.45 6.77
N GLU A 39 -9.96 11.09 5.90
CA GLU A 39 -10.24 9.70 5.54
C GLU A 39 -9.07 9.07 4.77
N SER A 40 -8.43 9.84 3.88
CA SER A 40 -7.22 9.40 3.18
C SER A 40 -6.11 9.03 4.17
N ALA A 41 -5.83 9.89 5.15
CA ALA A 41 -4.82 9.63 6.17
C ALA A 41 -5.16 8.38 7.01
N GLN A 42 -6.43 8.20 7.42
CA GLN A 42 -6.86 7.03 8.20
C GLN A 42 -6.69 5.72 7.43
N VAL A 43 -7.09 5.69 6.16
CA VAL A 43 -6.93 4.49 5.32
C VAL A 43 -5.45 4.16 5.12
N LEU A 44 -4.60 5.15 4.89
CA LEU A 44 -3.16 4.95 4.74
C LEU A 44 -2.52 4.43 6.02
N GLN A 45 -2.86 5.01 7.18
CA GLN A 45 -2.35 4.54 8.46
C GLN A 45 -2.73 3.08 8.72
N ARG A 46 -3.99 2.70 8.47
CA ARG A 46 -4.45 1.30 8.60
C ARG A 46 -3.73 0.37 7.62
N GLY A 47 -3.60 0.77 6.35
CA GLY A 47 -2.92 -0.01 5.34
C GLY A 47 -1.43 -0.22 5.64
N LEU A 48 -0.77 0.80 6.19
CA LEU A 48 0.64 0.73 6.61
C LEU A 48 0.87 -0.17 7.83
N VAL A 49 -0.16 -0.44 8.67
CA VAL A 49 -0.05 -1.49 9.70
C VAL A 49 0.13 -2.86 9.05
N MET A 50 -0.59 -3.12 7.95
CA MET A 50 -0.54 -4.39 7.22
C MET A 50 0.63 -4.48 6.24
N HIS A 51 1.06 -3.34 5.68
CA HIS A 51 2.16 -3.23 4.71
C HIS A 51 3.19 -2.18 5.16
N PRO A 52 3.96 -2.44 6.22
CA PRO A 52 4.84 -1.44 6.84
C PRO A 52 5.99 -0.97 5.94
N ALA A 53 6.45 -1.79 5.00
CA ALA A 53 7.53 -1.45 4.07
C ALA A 53 7.04 -0.75 2.79
N MET A 54 5.75 -0.41 2.69
CA MET A 54 5.18 0.15 1.46
C MET A 54 5.50 1.65 1.33
N VAL A 55 6.65 1.94 0.72
CA VAL A 55 7.19 3.29 0.48
C VAL A 55 6.16 4.21 -0.19
N GLU A 56 5.45 3.72 -1.20
CA GLU A 56 4.44 4.50 -1.93
C GLU A 56 3.29 5.00 -1.02
N ALA A 57 2.84 4.15 -0.08
CA ALA A 57 1.82 4.54 0.89
C ALA A 57 2.34 5.56 1.91
N ARG A 58 3.61 5.47 2.32
CA ARG A 58 4.24 6.46 3.20
C ARG A 58 4.40 7.81 2.52
N GLN A 59 4.79 7.82 1.24
CA GLN A 59 4.88 9.04 0.44
C GLN A 59 3.52 9.72 0.29
N LEU A 60 2.47 8.96 -0.01
CA LEU A 60 1.12 9.51 -0.11
C LEU A 60 0.63 10.04 1.24
N LEU A 61 0.91 9.34 2.34
CA LEU A 61 0.53 9.81 3.68
C LEU A 61 1.25 11.12 4.02
N ALA A 62 2.53 11.25 3.69
CA ALA A 62 3.26 12.50 3.87
C ALA A 62 2.65 13.65 3.06
N GLN A 63 2.25 13.41 1.81
CA GLN A 63 1.59 14.41 0.99
C GLN A 63 0.27 14.86 1.64
N VAL A 64 -0.57 13.92 2.05
CA VAL A 64 -1.85 14.20 2.71
C VAL A 64 -1.65 14.99 4.02
N LEU A 65 -0.66 14.61 4.84
CA LEU A 65 -0.33 15.31 6.09
C LEU A 65 0.19 16.73 5.81
N GLY A 66 1.02 16.92 4.79
CA GLY A 66 1.50 18.22 4.35
C GLY A 66 0.36 19.14 3.88
N GLU A 67 -0.60 18.60 3.11
CA GLU A 67 -1.81 19.33 2.68
C GLU A 67 -2.71 19.72 3.87
N LYS A 68 -2.69 18.93 4.96
CA LYS A 68 -3.39 19.24 6.22
C LYS A 68 -2.63 20.24 7.11
N GLY A 69 -1.40 20.60 6.76
CA GLY A 69 -0.54 21.50 7.53
C GLY A 69 0.31 20.81 8.61
N ASP A 70 0.24 19.48 8.74
CA ASP A 70 1.06 18.71 9.69
C ASP A 70 2.41 18.35 9.08
N GLN A 71 3.28 19.36 8.97
CA GLN A 71 4.59 19.23 8.32
C GLN A 71 5.54 18.29 9.07
N GLU A 72 5.49 18.25 10.39
CA GLU A 72 6.35 17.37 11.19
C GLU A 72 5.98 15.90 10.97
N ALA A 73 4.68 15.56 10.99
CA ALA A 73 4.25 14.19 10.72
C ALA A 73 4.56 13.78 9.27
N ALA A 74 4.42 14.69 8.30
CA ALA A 74 4.80 14.44 6.92
C ALA A 74 6.29 14.13 6.76
N LEU A 75 7.14 14.93 7.41
CA LEU A 75 8.59 14.76 7.41
C LEU A 75 8.98 13.41 8.00
N ASN A 76 8.38 13.02 9.14
CA ASN A 76 8.62 11.73 9.76
C ASN A 76 8.29 10.57 8.80
N GLN A 77 7.15 10.63 8.10
CA GLN A 77 6.79 9.58 7.13
C GLN A 77 7.76 9.48 5.95
N LEU A 78 8.23 10.62 5.42
CA LEU A 78 9.24 10.63 4.36
C LEU A 78 10.60 10.11 4.84
N MET A 79 11.00 10.43 6.07
CA MET A 79 12.22 9.90 6.64
C MET A 79 12.16 8.39 6.82
N THR A 80 11.03 7.84 7.28
CA THR A 80 10.86 6.37 7.34
C THR A 80 10.88 5.77 5.94
N ALA A 81 10.21 6.38 4.95
CA ALA A 81 10.25 5.91 3.57
C ALA A 81 11.67 5.90 2.98
N ALA A 82 12.45 6.96 3.26
CA ALA A 82 13.85 7.05 2.84
C ALA A 82 14.72 6.00 3.54
N ALA A 83 14.50 5.72 4.82
CA ALA A 83 15.20 4.66 5.54
C ALA A 83 14.95 3.28 4.95
N GLU A 84 13.69 2.98 4.59
CA GLU A 84 13.34 1.74 3.90
C GLU A 84 14.01 1.64 2.53
N LEU A 85 14.08 2.72 1.74
CA LEU A 85 14.79 2.69 0.46
C LEU A 85 16.31 2.47 0.65
N CYS A 86 16.92 3.13 1.63
CA CYS A 86 18.35 3.00 1.93
C CYS A 86 18.70 1.62 2.50
N SER A 87 17.81 0.97 3.25
CA SER A 87 18.04 -0.39 3.75
C SER A 87 18.14 -1.42 2.62
N HIS A 88 17.52 -1.14 1.47
CA HIS A 88 17.56 -1.97 0.26
C HIS A 88 18.67 -1.58 -0.72
N ALA A 89 19.63 -0.72 -0.32
CA ALA A 89 20.73 -0.28 -1.19
C ALA A 89 21.57 -1.45 -1.77
N GLY A 90 21.62 -2.60 -1.09
CA GLY A 90 22.30 -3.80 -1.60
C GLY A 90 21.71 -4.38 -2.88
N VAL A 91 20.50 -3.99 -3.29
CA VAL A 91 19.91 -4.39 -4.59
C VAL A 91 20.78 -3.91 -5.76
N PHE A 92 21.44 -2.75 -5.61
CA PHE A 92 22.30 -2.19 -6.64
C PHE A 92 23.59 -2.99 -6.86
N ASP A 93 24.08 -3.71 -5.83
CA ASP A 93 25.24 -4.60 -5.98
C ASP A 93 24.89 -5.80 -6.86
N GLY A 94 23.72 -6.42 -6.64
CA GLY A 94 23.25 -7.52 -7.48
C GLY A 94 23.00 -7.07 -8.93
N LEU A 95 22.53 -5.83 -9.11
CA LEU A 95 22.32 -5.23 -10.41
C LEU A 95 23.65 -4.95 -11.13
N ALA A 96 24.68 -4.48 -10.41
CA ALA A 96 26.04 -4.34 -10.92
C ALA A 96 26.61 -5.68 -11.40
N SER A 97 26.50 -6.74 -10.59
CA SER A 97 26.98 -8.07 -10.96
C SER A 97 26.32 -8.61 -12.24
N LEU A 98 25.03 -8.36 -12.43
CA LEU A 98 24.32 -8.76 -13.65
C LEU A 98 24.77 -7.97 -14.89
N TRP A 99 25.11 -6.69 -14.74
CA TRP A 99 25.65 -5.88 -15.84
C TRP A 99 27.10 -6.25 -16.19
N GLU A 100 27.94 -6.56 -15.21
CA GLU A 100 29.28 -7.09 -15.44
C GLU A 100 29.24 -8.40 -16.24
N ALA A 101 28.35 -9.32 -15.86
CA ALA A 101 28.15 -10.58 -16.59
C ALA A 101 27.71 -10.36 -18.05
N LYS A 102 27.06 -9.23 -18.35
CA LYS A 102 26.68 -8.81 -19.71
C LYS A 102 27.74 -7.98 -20.43
N GLY A 103 28.92 -7.76 -19.83
CA GLY A 103 30.00 -6.94 -20.37
C GLY A 103 29.74 -5.44 -20.33
N ARG A 104 28.70 -5.00 -19.60
CA ARG A 104 28.27 -3.60 -19.47
C ARG A 104 28.92 -2.94 -18.26
N GLN A 105 30.21 -2.63 -18.40
CA GLN A 105 31.06 -2.15 -17.30
C GLN A 105 30.68 -0.74 -16.82
N ALA A 106 30.26 0.15 -17.72
CA ALA A 106 29.86 1.50 -17.35
C ALA A 106 28.60 1.48 -16.48
N GLU A 107 27.56 0.76 -16.92
CA GLU A 107 26.32 0.65 -16.15
C GLU A 107 26.55 -0.07 -14.80
N ALA A 108 27.42 -1.10 -14.78
CA ALA A 108 27.77 -1.77 -13.53
C ALA A 108 28.41 -0.82 -12.50
N GLN A 109 29.28 0.08 -12.96
CA GLN A 109 29.90 1.07 -12.08
C GLN A 109 28.86 2.09 -11.58
N ASP A 110 27.98 2.59 -12.47
CA ASP A 110 26.89 3.49 -12.08
C ASP A 110 25.99 2.88 -11.00
N ALA A 111 25.67 1.58 -11.10
CA ALA A 111 24.87 0.89 -10.10
C ALA A 111 25.56 0.87 -8.73
N ARG A 112 26.85 0.53 -8.69
CA ARG A 112 27.63 0.48 -7.44
C ARG A 112 27.71 1.85 -6.79
N ASP A 113 27.97 2.87 -7.58
CA ASP A 113 28.09 4.25 -7.10
C ASP A 113 26.76 4.71 -6.49
N LEU A 114 25.63 4.38 -7.14
CA LEU A 114 24.29 4.67 -6.61
C LEU A 114 23.99 3.91 -5.31
N GLY A 115 24.32 2.61 -5.23
CA GLY A 115 24.16 1.81 -4.01
C GLY A 115 24.97 2.37 -2.84
N GLN A 116 26.23 2.74 -3.09
CA GLN A 116 27.09 3.37 -2.10
C GLN A 116 26.56 4.74 -1.67
N ALA A 117 26.12 5.57 -2.62
CA ALA A 117 25.56 6.88 -2.33
C ALA A 117 24.29 6.77 -1.46
N LEU A 118 23.39 5.83 -1.73
CA LEU A 118 22.20 5.60 -0.92
C LEU A 118 22.54 5.08 0.48
N ALA A 119 23.55 4.21 0.61
CA ALA A 119 24.01 3.70 1.90
C ALA A 119 24.73 4.76 2.75
N GLN A 120 25.42 5.72 2.13
CA GLN A 120 26.22 6.74 2.80
C GLN A 120 25.44 8.04 3.04
N GLY A 121 24.67 8.51 2.06
CA GLY A 121 24.11 9.87 2.01
C GLY A 121 23.12 10.20 3.12
N LEU A 122 22.45 9.20 3.69
CA LEU A 122 21.45 9.38 4.75
C LEU A 122 21.90 8.82 6.12
N ARG A 123 23.16 8.34 6.22
CA ARG A 123 23.72 7.65 7.39
C ARG A 123 23.81 8.50 8.67
N GLY A 124 23.61 9.82 8.57
CA GLY A 124 23.52 10.75 9.72
C GLY A 124 22.10 11.22 10.05
N HIS A 125 21.24 11.35 9.03
CA HIS A 125 19.90 11.93 9.19
C HIS A 125 18.83 10.92 9.60
N LEU A 126 19.04 9.62 9.33
CA LEU A 126 18.07 8.57 9.65
C LEU A 126 18.29 7.88 11.01
N LYS A 127 19.34 8.25 11.76
CA LYS A 127 19.61 7.67 13.08
C LYS A 127 18.43 7.98 14.03
N GLY A 128 17.65 6.96 14.34
CA GLY A 128 16.48 7.03 15.23
C GLY A 128 15.13 6.80 14.54
N HIS A 129 15.09 6.82 13.20
CA HIS A 129 13.90 6.48 12.42
C HIS A 129 13.97 5.01 12.00
N ALA A 130 13.94 4.12 13.00
CA ALA A 130 13.62 2.72 12.74
C ALA A 130 12.20 2.63 12.14
N PRO A 131 11.83 1.55 11.43
CA PRO A 131 10.44 1.32 11.02
C PRO A 131 9.56 1.46 12.26
N THR A 132 8.87 2.61 12.33
CA THR A 132 8.08 3.02 13.49
C THR A 132 7.06 1.94 13.77
N GLU A 133 6.98 1.49 15.04
CA GLU A 133 5.86 0.71 15.55
C GLU A 133 4.54 1.33 15.04
N PRO A 134 3.54 0.50 14.69
CA PRO A 134 2.25 1.00 14.23
C PRO A 134 1.69 2.01 15.23
N PRO A 135 0.99 3.07 14.77
CA PRO A 135 0.56 4.16 15.63
C PRO A 135 -0.24 3.62 16.83
N ARG A 136 0.32 3.79 18.04
CA ARG A 136 -0.38 3.57 19.31
C ARG A 136 -1.48 4.62 19.42
N GLY A 137 -2.68 4.28 18.96
CA GLY A 137 -3.80 5.21 18.96
C GLY A 137 -5.10 4.71 18.34
N VAL A 138 -5.15 3.51 17.76
CA VAL A 138 -6.44 2.90 17.41
C VAL A 138 -7.02 2.24 18.67
N PRO A 139 -8.23 2.65 19.14
CA PRO A 139 -8.89 1.93 20.21
C PRO A 139 -9.10 0.48 19.79
N SER A 140 -8.73 -0.44 20.69
CA SER A 140 -8.88 -1.87 20.51
C SER A 140 -10.33 -2.19 20.13
N MET A 141 -10.57 -2.61 18.89
CA MET A 141 -11.86 -3.18 18.52
C MET A 141 -12.01 -4.55 19.19
N PRO A 142 -13.20 -4.89 19.71
CA PRO A 142 -13.44 -6.15 20.39
C PRO A 142 -13.23 -7.33 19.44
N SER A 143 -12.55 -8.37 19.93
CA SER A 143 -12.26 -9.60 19.21
C SER A 143 -13.56 -10.24 18.67
N ILE A 144 -13.54 -10.62 17.39
CA ILE A 144 -14.60 -11.39 16.70
C ILE A 144 -14.88 -12.76 17.35
N GLN A 145 -14.11 -13.14 18.37
CA GLN A 145 -14.29 -14.39 19.14
C GLN A 145 -15.63 -14.52 19.87
N GLN A 146 -16.40 -13.44 20.06
CA GLN A 146 -17.72 -13.53 20.71
C GLN A 146 -18.90 -13.85 19.76
N ALA A 147 -18.71 -13.83 18.43
CA ALA A 147 -19.80 -14.12 17.48
C ALA A 147 -19.85 -15.59 17.01
N ALA A 148 -18.83 -16.41 17.35
CA ALA A 148 -18.69 -17.76 16.80
C ALA A 148 -19.12 -18.90 17.75
N SER A 149 -19.74 -18.60 18.89
CA SER A 149 -20.14 -19.61 19.89
C SER A 149 -21.55 -20.19 19.73
N SER A 150 -22.21 -20.01 18.59
CA SER A 150 -23.54 -20.61 18.36
C SER A 150 -23.74 -21.12 16.93
N ALA A 151 -23.01 -22.16 16.54
CA ALA A 151 -23.41 -23.03 15.43
C ALA A 151 -22.79 -24.43 15.61
N PRO A 152 -23.58 -25.52 15.57
CA PRO A 152 -23.04 -26.87 15.70
C PRO A 152 -22.29 -27.29 14.41
N ALA A 153 -21.13 -27.91 14.61
CA ALA A 153 -20.23 -28.40 13.58
C ALA A 153 -20.89 -29.46 12.69
N ARG A 154 -20.87 -29.25 11.36
CA ARG A 154 -21.04 -30.32 10.37
C ARG A 154 -19.66 -30.77 9.87
N PRO A 155 -19.40 -32.08 9.72
CA PRO A 155 -18.11 -32.59 9.26
C PRO A 155 -17.73 -32.11 7.86
N LEU A 156 -16.44 -31.80 7.72
CA LEU A 156 -15.75 -31.28 6.52
C LEU A 156 -15.59 -32.37 5.45
N GLU A 157 -16.05 -32.10 4.23
CA GLU A 157 -15.62 -32.84 3.03
C GLU A 157 -14.33 -32.20 2.44
N PRO A 158 -13.42 -33.00 1.84
CA PRO A 158 -12.10 -32.55 1.39
C PRO A 158 -12.17 -31.68 0.11
N PRO A 159 -11.13 -30.84 -0.14
CA PRO A 159 -11.18 -29.82 -1.17
C PRO A 159 -10.82 -30.35 -2.56
N GLU A 160 -11.64 -30.01 -3.57
CA GLU A 160 -11.25 -30.06 -4.99
C GLU A 160 -10.60 -28.74 -5.45
N PRO A 161 -9.73 -28.76 -6.48
CA PRO A 161 -8.67 -27.78 -6.64
C PRO A 161 -8.96 -26.69 -7.68
N SER A 162 -8.22 -25.58 -7.51
CA SER A 162 -7.86 -24.57 -8.54
C SER A 162 -8.84 -23.41 -8.78
N ALA A 163 -8.54 -22.26 -8.15
CA ALA A 163 -8.92 -20.95 -8.68
C ALA A 163 -7.66 -20.20 -9.15
N PRO A 164 -7.65 -19.61 -10.36
CA PRO A 164 -6.45 -19.04 -10.97
C PRO A 164 -6.08 -17.69 -10.32
N GLN A 165 -4.78 -17.41 -10.34
CA GLN A 165 -4.15 -16.18 -9.90
C GLN A 165 -4.70 -14.98 -10.72
N SER A 166 -5.72 -14.30 -10.21
CA SER A 166 -6.22 -13.05 -10.79
C SER A 166 -5.51 -11.87 -10.15
N GLY A 167 -4.46 -11.38 -10.80
CA GLY A 167 -3.79 -10.14 -10.41
C GLY A 167 -4.70 -8.90 -10.47
N PRO A 168 -4.29 -7.79 -9.82
CA PRO A 168 -5.11 -6.59 -9.62
C PRO A 168 -5.60 -5.90 -10.91
N SER A 169 -4.94 -6.13 -12.06
CA SER A 169 -5.32 -5.57 -13.36
C SER A 169 -6.63 -6.17 -13.91
N ASN A 170 -6.94 -7.43 -13.60
CA ASN A 170 -8.20 -8.07 -14.02
C ASN A 170 -9.38 -7.64 -13.14
N LEU A 171 -9.13 -7.17 -11.92
CA LEU A 171 -10.17 -6.70 -11.01
C LEU A 171 -10.70 -5.34 -11.44
N LEU A 172 -9.82 -4.40 -11.82
CA LEU A 172 -10.22 -3.10 -12.36
C LEU A 172 -11.06 -3.25 -13.63
N LYS A 173 -10.63 -4.10 -14.58
CA LYS A 173 -11.41 -4.39 -15.80
C LYS A 173 -12.77 -5.03 -15.49
N ARG A 174 -12.84 -5.87 -14.45
CA ARG A 174 -14.11 -6.45 -13.99
C ARG A 174 -15.01 -5.40 -13.35
N LEU A 175 -14.47 -4.50 -12.55
CA LEU A 175 -15.22 -3.40 -11.94
C LEU A 175 -15.75 -2.44 -13.01
N GLU A 176 -14.93 -2.06 -13.98
CA GLU A 176 -15.35 -1.27 -15.16
C GLU A 176 -16.49 -1.97 -15.94
N SER A 177 -16.38 -3.29 -16.14
CA SER A 177 -17.41 -4.07 -16.84
C SER A 177 -18.73 -4.14 -16.05
N MET A 178 -18.66 -4.19 -14.72
CA MET A 178 -19.84 -4.23 -13.84
C MET A 178 -20.51 -2.86 -13.77
N GLU A 179 -19.73 -1.79 -13.75
CA GLU A 179 -20.23 -0.42 -13.77
C GLU A 179 -20.94 -0.09 -15.10
N GLN A 180 -20.37 -0.50 -16.23
CA GLN A 180 -21.01 -0.36 -17.55
C GLN A 180 -22.33 -1.13 -17.64
N ALA A 181 -22.39 -2.35 -17.08
CA ALA A 181 -23.62 -3.15 -17.02
C ALA A 181 -24.70 -2.51 -16.13
N ALA A 182 -24.30 -1.89 -15.01
CA ALA A 182 -25.22 -1.17 -14.13
C ALA A 182 -25.81 0.08 -14.81
N ARG A 183 -24.99 0.84 -15.56
CA ARG A 183 -25.43 2.02 -16.32
C ARG A 183 -26.39 1.68 -17.45
N GLN A 184 -26.20 0.54 -18.12
CA GLN A 184 -27.12 0.07 -19.17
C GLN A 184 -28.50 -0.31 -18.62
N ARG A 185 -28.59 -0.78 -17.37
CA ARG A 185 -29.85 -1.12 -16.71
C ARG A 185 -30.70 0.07 -16.27
N VAL A 186 -30.09 1.24 -16.06
CA VAL A 186 -30.81 2.46 -15.65
C VAL A 186 -31.34 3.26 -16.85
N ARG A 187 -30.92 2.91 -18.07
CA ARG A 187 -31.28 3.60 -19.32
C ARG A 187 -32.30 2.84 -20.19
N GLY A 188 -32.78 1.68 -19.74
CA GLY A 188 -33.77 0.83 -20.40
C GLY A 188 -35.09 0.78 -19.67
#